data_AF-A0AA88BAH4-F1
#
_entry.id   AF-A0AA88BAH4-F1
#
_cell.length_a   1.000
_cell.length_b   1.000
_cell.length_c   1.000
_cell.angle_alpha   90.00
_cell.angle_beta   90.00
_cell.angle_gamma   90.00
#
_symmetry.space_group_name_H-M   'P 1'
#
loop_
_entity.id
_entity.type
_entity.pdbx_description
1 polymer ?
#
loop_
_entity_poly.entity_id
_entity_poly.type
_entity_poly.pdbx_seq_one_letter_code
_entity_poly.pdbx_strand_id
1 'polypeptide(L)'
;MGSARRVWLWFRSEGLTFPLQLHARAQIRWVEASYTAIHQVLTNPVYVGAYIYGKTRQETILFSTGARKRRIRFLPRSQWQVLIPEHHPGFIDWQTYEANQQRLAANTRPQPHKGGGAVREGNALLQGLVSCGHCGRRLHTHYRGRNSSPGYHCAGKVLVENRGVYCLNIGGVQVDDAITRAFIAALEPAKLTATLTAEREATGSLV
;
A
#
# COMPACT_ATOMS: atom_id res chain seq x y z
N MET A 1 -1.24 20.71 8.29
CA MET A 1 -0.87 19.33 8.70
C MET A 1 -1.23 18.37 7.56
N GLY A 2 -0.23 17.80 6.86
CA GLY A 2 -0.46 17.18 5.55
C GLY A 2 -0.78 15.69 5.53
N SER A 3 -0.39 14.88 6.53
CA SER A 3 -0.66 13.44 6.54
C SER A 3 -0.57 12.86 7.95
N ALA A 4 -1.26 11.74 8.22
CA ALA A 4 -1.16 11.03 9.50
C ALA A 4 0.29 10.65 9.85
N ARG A 5 1.12 10.37 8.84
CA ARG A 5 2.55 10.11 9.01
C ARG A 5 3.31 11.33 9.54
N ARG A 6 3.01 12.54 9.07
CA ARG A 6 3.65 13.76 9.58
C ARG A 6 3.27 14.02 11.03
N VAL A 7 2.02 13.78 11.41
CA VAL A 7 1.57 13.90 12.80
C VAL A 7 2.32 12.91 13.68
N TRP A 8 2.46 11.66 13.24
CA TRP A 8 3.26 10.65 13.94
C TRP A 8 4.73 11.03 14.09
N LEU A 9 5.37 11.53 13.02
CA LEU A 9 6.76 11.97 13.10
C LEU A 9 6.94 13.15 14.04
N TRP A 10 5.98 14.07 14.11
CA TRP A 10 6.00 15.19 15.04
C TRP A 10 5.84 14.73 16.49
N PHE A 11 4.90 13.82 16.79
CA PHE A 11 4.81 13.18 18.12
C PHE A 11 6.14 12.57 18.55
N ARG A 12 6.87 11.97 17.60
CA ARG A 12 8.17 11.35 17.84
C ARG A 12 9.30 12.36 18.04
N SER A 13 9.31 13.47 17.29
CA SER A 13 10.34 14.51 17.45
C SER A 13 10.20 15.26 18.77
N GLU A 14 8.96 15.47 19.22
CA GLU A 14 8.65 16.16 20.48
C GLU A 14 8.69 15.23 21.70
N GLY A 15 8.94 13.93 21.53
CA GLY A 15 8.96 12.97 22.63
C GLY A 15 7.60 12.77 23.32
N LEU A 16 6.50 13.05 22.62
CA LEU A 16 5.15 12.98 23.19
C LEU A 16 4.68 11.53 23.33
N THR A 17 4.21 11.20 24.54
CA THR A 17 3.58 9.91 24.83
C THR A 17 2.11 9.90 24.42
N PHE A 18 1.61 8.71 24.09
CA PHE A 18 0.25 8.48 23.63
C PHE A 18 -0.52 7.57 24.61
N PRO A 19 -1.77 7.90 24.96
CA PRO A 19 -2.58 7.07 25.85
C PRO A 19 -3.09 5.84 25.11
N LEU A 20 -2.70 4.65 25.56
CA LEU A 20 -3.18 3.37 25.06
C LEU A 20 -4.03 2.67 26.13
N GLN A 21 -5.25 2.32 25.76
CA GLN A 21 -6.14 1.48 26.56
C GLN A 21 -6.52 0.25 25.74
N LEU A 22 -6.14 -0.94 26.19
CA LEU A 22 -6.34 -2.19 25.43
C LEU A 22 -7.80 -2.63 25.36
N HIS A 23 -8.57 -2.37 26.42
CA HIS A 23 -9.99 -2.64 26.52
C HIS A 23 -10.59 -1.73 27.60
N ALA A 24 -11.92 -1.59 27.65
CA ALA A 24 -12.60 -0.61 28.51
C ALA A 24 -12.26 -0.72 30.02
N ARG A 25 -11.82 -1.89 30.49
CA ARG A 25 -11.42 -2.14 31.89
C ARG A 25 -9.91 -2.09 32.13
N ALA A 26 -9.09 -1.94 31.09
CA ALA A 26 -7.65 -1.82 31.23
C ALA A 26 -7.26 -0.43 31.73
N GLN A 27 -6.20 -0.36 32.52
CA GLN A 27 -5.57 0.91 32.86
C GLN A 27 -4.95 1.55 31.62
N ILE A 28 -5.01 2.89 31.56
CA ILE A 28 -4.37 3.67 30.50
C ILE A 28 -2.86 3.63 30.70
N ARG A 29 -2.13 3.23 29.65
CA ARG A 29 -0.67 3.26 29.62
C ARG A 29 -0.20 4.34 28.68
N TRP A 30 0.80 5.12 29.09
CA TRP A 30 1.46 6.10 28.24
C TRP A 30 2.59 5.42 27.49
N VAL A 31 2.44 5.28 26.18
CA VAL A 31 3.38 4.56 25.31
C VAL A 31 3.83 5.45 24.17
N GLU A 32 4.86 5.02 23.46
CA GLU A 32 5.23 5.66 22.20
C GLU A 32 4.07 5.61 21.20
N ALA A 33 3.75 6.75 20.59
CA ALA A 33 2.69 6.84 19.60
C ALA A 33 3.00 5.96 18.38
N SER A 34 2.10 5.06 18.03
CA SER A 34 2.18 4.31 16.77
C SER A 34 1.42 5.04 15.66
N TYR A 35 1.84 4.84 14.41
CA TYR A 35 1.10 5.36 13.25
C TYR A 35 -0.37 4.93 13.25
N THR A 36 -0.64 3.67 13.60
CA THR A 36 -2.00 3.11 13.62
C THR A 36 -2.87 3.78 14.68
N ALA A 37 -2.34 4.04 15.88
CA ALA A 37 -3.07 4.73 16.94
C ALA A 37 -3.44 6.17 16.54
N ILE A 38 -2.48 6.92 15.98
CA ILE A 38 -2.71 8.29 15.50
C ILE A 38 -3.75 8.29 14.37
N HIS A 39 -3.62 7.38 13.41
CA HIS A 39 -4.58 7.27 12.31
C HIS A 39 -5.99 6.93 12.81
N GLN A 40 -6.13 6.05 13.81
CA GLN A 40 -7.43 5.73 14.42
C GLN A 40 -8.07 6.96 15.07
N VAL A 41 -7.30 7.78 15.80
CA VAL A 41 -7.81 9.03 16.38
C VAL A 41 -8.29 9.99 15.30
N LEU A 42 -7.43 10.25 14.30
CA LEU A 42 -7.74 11.20 13.24
C LEU A 42 -8.94 10.79 12.38
N THR A 43 -9.28 9.50 12.31
CA THR A 43 -10.40 8.98 11.51
C THR A 43 -11.65 8.66 12.34
N ASN A 44 -11.61 8.87 13.66
CA ASN A 44 -12.73 8.53 14.53
C ASN A 44 -13.60 9.76 14.81
N PRO A 45 -14.86 9.78 14.37
CA PRO A 45 -15.72 10.94 14.56
C PRO A 45 -16.23 11.12 16.00
N VAL A 46 -15.92 10.20 16.92
CA VAL A 46 -16.11 10.46 18.37
C VAL A 46 -15.41 11.75 18.78
N TYR A 47 -14.23 12.04 18.25
CA TYR A 47 -13.49 13.26 18.61
C TYR A 47 -14.13 14.56 18.10
N VAL A 48 -15.19 14.47 17.28
CA VAL A 48 -16.02 15.62 16.86
C VAL A 48 -17.42 15.58 17.43
N GLY A 49 -17.61 14.87 18.55
CA GLY A 49 -18.89 14.84 19.23
C GLY A 49 -19.89 13.84 18.64
N ALA A 50 -19.48 12.99 17.70
CA ALA A 50 -20.40 12.04 17.08
C ALA A 50 -20.56 10.76 17.91
N TYR A 51 -21.80 10.32 18.10
CA TYR A 51 -22.08 8.96 18.52
C TYR A 51 -22.18 8.04 17.31
N ILE A 52 -21.52 6.89 17.37
CA ILE A 52 -21.39 5.97 16.24
C ILE A 52 -21.53 4.52 16.67
N TYR A 53 -22.29 3.76 15.89
CA TYR A 53 -22.47 2.32 16.08
C TYR A 53 -22.52 1.58 14.74
N GLY A 54 -22.10 0.33 14.74
CA GLY A 54 -22.12 -0.52 13.53
C GLY A 54 -21.00 -0.22 12.53
N LYS A 55 -19.80 0.19 12.98
CA LYS A 55 -18.63 0.38 12.09
C LYS A 55 -18.12 -0.90 11.44
N THR A 56 -18.47 -2.05 12.00
CA THR A 56 -18.01 -3.36 11.53
C THR A 56 -19.19 -4.29 11.33
N ARG A 57 -19.08 -5.15 10.31
CA ARG A 57 -20.02 -6.23 10.03
C ARG A 57 -19.27 -7.55 10.05
N GLN A 58 -19.84 -8.54 10.71
CA GLN A 58 -19.35 -9.92 10.64
C GLN A 58 -19.95 -10.59 9.41
N GLU A 59 -19.09 -10.99 8.47
CA GLU A 59 -19.46 -11.73 7.27
C GLU A 59 -19.01 -13.19 7.42
N THR A 60 -19.90 -14.12 7.06
CA THR A 60 -19.55 -15.53 6.91
C THR A 60 -19.36 -15.80 5.42
N ILE A 61 -18.17 -16.23 5.03
CA ILE A 61 -17.90 -16.68 3.66
C ILE A 61 -17.92 -18.21 3.66
N LEU A 62 -18.70 -18.78 2.75
CA LEU A 62 -18.69 -20.20 2.46
C LEU A 62 -17.78 -20.43 1.25
N PHE A 63 -16.75 -21.26 1.41
CA PHE A 63 -15.92 -21.68 0.29
C PHE A 63 -16.59 -22.84 -0.45
N SER A 64 -16.27 -22.99 -1.74
CA SER A 64 -16.72 -24.13 -2.56
C SER A 64 -16.29 -25.49 -1.99
N THR A 65 -15.29 -25.51 -1.12
CA THR A 65 -14.80 -26.68 -0.37
C THR A 65 -15.61 -27.01 0.89
N GLY A 66 -16.70 -26.28 1.16
CA GLY A 66 -17.52 -26.43 2.38
C GLY A 66 -16.94 -25.75 3.63
N ALA A 67 -15.73 -25.17 3.55
CA ALA A 67 -15.12 -24.46 4.66
C ALA A 67 -15.84 -23.13 4.95
N ARG A 68 -16.15 -22.87 6.23
CA ARG A 68 -16.77 -21.63 6.69
C ARG A 68 -15.73 -20.71 7.32
N LYS A 69 -15.54 -19.49 6.79
CA LYS A 69 -14.65 -18.48 7.38
C LYS A 69 -15.44 -17.26 7.83
N ARG A 70 -15.30 -16.92 9.11
CA ARG A 70 -15.81 -15.67 9.68
C ARG A 70 -14.80 -14.56 9.48
N ARG A 71 -15.24 -13.42 8.96
CA ARG A 71 -14.44 -12.21 8.72
C ARG A 71 -15.15 -11.02 9.33
N ILE A 72 -14.40 -10.16 10.01
CA ILE A 72 -14.85 -8.83 10.39
C ILE A 72 -14.49 -7.88 9.25
N ARG A 73 -15.47 -7.14 8.75
CA ARG A 73 -15.29 -6.12 7.70
C ARG A 73 -15.62 -4.75 8.26
N PHE A 74 -14.73 -3.78 8.05
CA PHE A 74 -15.02 -2.37 8.30
C PHE A 74 -15.93 -1.83 7.20
N LEU A 75 -17.00 -1.15 7.60
CA LEU A 75 -17.98 -0.57 6.70
C LEU A 75 -17.66 0.89 6.38
N PRO A 76 -17.95 1.36 5.15
CA PRO A 76 -17.90 2.79 4.85
C PRO A 76 -18.93 3.54 5.71
N ARG A 77 -18.68 4.84 5.92
CA ARG A 77 -19.52 5.69 6.78
C ARG A 77 -21.01 5.69 6.38
N SER A 78 -21.31 5.60 5.09
CA SER A 78 -22.69 5.51 4.56
C SER A 78 -23.43 4.22 4.95
N GLN A 79 -22.73 3.21 5.45
CA GLN A 79 -23.30 1.92 5.85
C GLN A 79 -23.24 1.71 7.37
N TRP A 80 -22.87 2.73 8.15
CA TRP A 80 -22.94 2.63 9.61
C TRP A 80 -24.39 2.62 10.06
N GLN A 81 -24.71 1.79 11.05
CA GLN A 81 -26.08 1.65 11.55
C GLN A 81 -26.54 2.91 12.29
N VAL A 82 -25.64 3.56 13.02
CA VAL A 82 -25.92 4.79 13.74
C VAL A 82 -24.77 5.77 13.56
N LEU A 83 -25.11 6.99 13.17
CA LEU A 83 -24.24 8.16 13.18
C LEU A 83 -25.09 9.34 13.64
N ILE A 84 -24.88 9.78 14.88
CA ILE A 84 -25.56 10.95 15.46
C ILE A 84 -24.49 12.02 15.67
N PRO A 85 -24.42 13.04 14.80
CA PRO A 85 -23.58 14.21 15.01
C PRO A 85 -23.99 14.96 16.28
N GLU A 86 -23.06 15.72 16.87
CA GLU A 86 -23.35 16.63 18.00
C GLU A 86 -23.94 15.98 19.26
N HIS A 87 -23.69 14.68 19.46
CA HIS A 87 -24.10 13.96 20.68
C HIS A 87 -23.36 14.45 21.94
N HIS A 88 -22.11 14.88 21.81
CA HIS A 88 -21.31 15.40 22.93
C HIS A 88 -20.34 16.47 22.45
N PRO A 89 -19.72 17.28 23.35
CA PRO A 89 -18.72 18.25 22.95
C PRO A 89 -17.54 17.58 22.23
N GLY A 90 -17.34 17.96 20.97
CA GLY A 90 -16.18 17.55 20.18
C GLY A 90 -14.93 18.35 20.55
N PHE A 91 -13.75 17.77 20.32
CA PHE A 91 -12.47 18.48 20.42
C PHE A 91 -12.24 19.46 19.26
N ILE A 92 -12.83 19.15 18.11
CA ILE A 92 -12.85 20.01 16.92
C ILE A 92 -14.26 20.01 16.32
N ASP A 93 -14.57 21.04 15.54
CA ASP A 93 -15.83 21.11 14.81
C ASP A 93 -15.91 20.09 13.64
N TRP A 94 -17.13 19.90 13.15
CA TRP A 94 -17.40 18.94 12.08
C TRP A 94 -16.69 19.31 10.77
N GLN A 95 -16.68 20.60 10.43
CA GLN A 95 -16.09 21.11 9.19
C GLN A 95 -14.58 20.86 9.14
N THR A 96 -13.88 21.10 10.24
CA THR A 96 -12.45 20.84 10.41
C THR A 96 -12.16 19.35 10.30
N TYR A 97 -13.02 18.50 10.88
CA TYR A 97 -12.88 17.06 10.73
C TYR A 97 -13.05 16.60 9.29
N GLU A 98 -14.06 17.09 8.56
CA GLU A 98 -14.23 16.74 7.15
C GLU A 98 -13.06 17.24 6.29
N ALA A 99 -12.57 18.45 6.52
CA ALA A 99 -11.37 18.95 5.85
C ALA A 99 -10.14 18.07 6.15
N ASN A 100 -10.00 17.59 7.38
CA ASN A 100 -8.94 16.65 7.74
C ASN A 100 -9.13 15.28 7.07
N GLN A 101 -10.35 14.74 6.97
CA GLN A 101 -10.64 13.50 6.24
C GLN A 101 -10.29 13.63 4.77
N GLN A 102 -10.63 14.75 4.12
CA GLN A 102 -10.29 15.01 2.73
C GLN A 102 -8.78 15.06 2.52
N ARG A 103 -8.04 15.74 3.41
CA ARG A 103 -6.57 15.75 3.38
C ARG A 103 -6.00 14.33 3.55
N LEU A 104 -6.52 13.54 4.48
CA LEU A 104 -6.08 12.16 4.68
C LEU A 104 -6.37 11.28 3.46
N ALA A 105 -7.55 11.43 2.85
CA ALA A 105 -7.93 10.71 1.64
C ALA A 105 -7.01 11.06 0.46
N ALA A 106 -6.72 12.35 0.24
CA ALA A 106 -5.79 12.81 -0.79
C ALA A 106 -4.35 12.28 -0.60
N ASN A 107 -3.96 11.97 0.63
CA ASN A 107 -2.65 11.41 0.96
C ASN A 107 -2.62 9.87 1.01
N THR A 108 -3.77 9.22 0.82
CA THR A 108 -3.86 7.76 0.78
C THR A 108 -3.38 7.27 -0.57
N ARG A 109 -2.30 6.46 -0.58
CA ARG A 109 -1.82 5.83 -1.83
C ARG A 109 -2.95 5.00 -2.45
N PRO A 110 -3.12 5.01 -3.79
CA PRO A 110 -4.04 4.11 -4.45
C PRO A 110 -3.75 2.67 -4.01
N GLN A 111 -4.82 1.94 -3.72
CA GLN A 111 -4.77 0.53 -3.33
C GLN A 111 -3.98 -0.25 -4.39
N PRO A 112 -3.17 -1.26 -4.02
CA PRO A 112 -2.63 -2.18 -5.02
C PRO A 112 -3.82 -2.73 -5.82
N HIS A 113 -3.76 -2.62 -7.14
CA HIS A 113 -4.82 -2.94 -8.11
C HIS A 113 -5.86 -1.85 -8.46
N LYS A 114 -5.78 -0.65 -7.89
CA LYS A 114 -6.40 0.54 -8.51
C LYS A 114 -5.34 1.29 -9.31
N GLY A 115 -5.33 1.08 -10.63
CA GLY A 115 -4.49 1.81 -11.57
C GLY A 115 -4.77 3.30 -11.47
N GLY A 116 -3.90 4.03 -10.79
CA GLY A 116 -4.08 5.46 -10.50
C GLY A 116 -2.80 6.19 -10.14
N GLY A 117 -1.64 5.54 -10.30
CA GLY A 117 -0.41 6.27 -10.59
C GLY A 117 -0.16 6.07 -12.07
N ALA A 118 0.10 7.15 -12.82
CA ALA A 118 0.59 7.02 -14.18
C ALA A 118 1.71 5.97 -14.20
N VAL A 119 1.71 5.08 -15.19
CA VAL A 119 2.94 4.42 -15.62
C VAL A 119 3.85 5.58 -15.98
N ARG A 120 4.71 5.98 -15.04
CA ARG A 120 5.68 7.03 -15.32
C ARG A 120 6.65 6.38 -16.30
N GLU A 121 6.79 6.99 -17.48
CA GLU A 121 7.86 6.65 -18.41
C GLU A 121 9.17 6.64 -17.63
N GLY A 122 9.76 5.47 -17.49
CA GLY A 122 10.95 5.30 -16.68
C GLY A 122 11.64 4.01 -17.07
N ASN A 123 12.96 4.04 -17.03
CA ASN A 123 13.84 2.99 -17.56
C ASN A 123 13.79 1.65 -16.78
N ALA A 124 12.82 1.45 -15.90
CA ALA A 124 12.74 0.25 -15.05
C ALA A 124 11.94 -0.84 -15.76
N LEU A 125 12.61 -1.87 -16.26
CA LEU A 125 12.00 -2.93 -17.05
C LEU A 125 10.96 -3.74 -16.24
N LEU A 126 11.19 -3.90 -14.94
CA LEU A 126 10.46 -4.85 -14.10
C LEU A 126 9.46 -4.18 -13.15
N GLN A 127 9.07 -2.94 -13.45
CA GLN A 127 8.16 -2.19 -12.59
C GLN A 127 6.85 -2.96 -12.35
N GLY A 128 6.62 -3.35 -11.09
CA GLY A 128 5.41 -4.07 -10.68
C GLY A 128 5.41 -5.58 -10.95
N LEU A 129 6.45 -6.13 -11.57
CA LEU A 129 6.56 -7.56 -11.91
C LEU A 129 7.34 -8.35 -10.85
N VAL A 130 8.39 -7.76 -10.29
CA VAL A 130 9.31 -8.45 -9.37
C VAL A 130 8.78 -8.55 -7.94
N SER A 131 9.07 -9.68 -7.29
CA SER A 131 8.79 -9.96 -5.88
C SER A 131 10.08 -10.20 -5.09
N CYS A 132 10.03 -9.97 -3.78
CA CYS A 132 11.16 -10.15 -2.87
C CYS A 132 11.35 -11.63 -2.52
N GLY A 133 12.53 -12.19 -2.77
CA GLY A 133 12.85 -13.59 -2.41
C GLY A 133 12.83 -13.88 -0.90
N HIS A 134 13.04 -12.88 -0.04
CA HIS A 134 13.02 -13.08 1.41
C HIS A 134 11.60 -13.07 2.01
N CYS A 135 10.67 -12.31 1.45
CA CYS A 135 9.36 -12.10 2.09
C CYS A 135 8.14 -12.16 1.16
N GLY A 136 8.34 -12.46 -0.13
CA GLY A 136 7.28 -12.65 -1.12
C GLY A 136 6.53 -11.38 -1.56
N ARG A 137 6.81 -10.21 -0.98
CA ARG A 137 6.13 -8.95 -1.34
C ARG A 137 6.63 -8.42 -2.68
N ARG A 138 5.75 -7.73 -3.43
CA ARG A 138 6.16 -6.99 -4.64
C ARG A 138 7.19 -5.91 -4.30
N LEU A 139 8.20 -5.76 -5.17
CA LEU A 139 9.19 -4.70 -5.06
C LEU A 139 8.64 -3.40 -5.66
N HIS A 140 9.12 -2.27 -5.13
CA HIS A 140 8.85 -0.94 -5.64
C HIS A 140 10.07 -0.39 -6.39
N THR A 141 9.80 0.32 -7.47
CA THR A 141 10.82 1.03 -8.25
C THR A 141 11.18 2.36 -7.58
N HIS A 142 12.46 2.69 -7.58
CA HIS A 142 12.99 4.02 -7.28
C HIS A 142 14.06 4.39 -8.32
N TYR A 143 14.31 5.68 -8.50
CA TYR A 143 15.33 6.17 -9.43
C TYR A 143 16.40 6.92 -8.65
N ARG A 144 17.67 6.77 -9.05
CA ARG A 144 18.81 7.47 -8.46
C ARG A 144 19.65 8.17 -9.52
N GLY A 145 20.30 9.25 -9.10
CA GLY A 145 21.28 9.98 -9.91
C GLY A 145 20.66 10.84 -11.02
N ARG A 146 21.52 11.54 -11.76
CA ARG A 146 21.14 12.44 -12.85
C ARG A 146 20.58 11.70 -14.09
N ASN A 147 20.97 10.43 -14.26
CA ASN A 147 20.55 9.59 -15.38
C ASN A 147 19.30 8.75 -15.07
N SER A 148 18.61 9.02 -13.95
CA SER A 148 17.41 8.28 -13.52
C SER A 148 17.61 6.76 -13.59
N SER A 149 18.70 6.25 -13.00
CA SER A 149 18.99 4.81 -13.01
C SER A 149 17.98 4.08 -12.12
N PRO A 150 17.34 3.00 -12.62
CA PRO A 150 16.30 2.29 -11.87
C PRO A 150 16.90 1.46 -10.73
N GLY A 151 16.12 1.26 -9.68
CA GLY A 151 16.42 0.38 -8.56
C GLY A 151 15.13 -0.21 -7.95
N TYR A 152 15.22 -1.40 -7.37
CA TYR A 152 14.09 -2.12 -6.80
C TYR A 152 14.28 -2.28 -5.29
N HIS A 153 13.28 -1.90 -4.50
CA HIS A 153 13.31 -2.07 -3.05
C HIS A 153 12.03 -2.70 -2.52
N CYS A 154 12.17 -3.51 -1.47
CA CYS A 154 11.04 -4.16 -0.83
C CYS A 154 10.25 -3.17 0.03
N ALA A 155 8.91 -3.19 -0.05
CA ALA A 155 8.06 -2.43 0.87
C ALA A 155 8.15 -2.91 2.33
N GLY A 156 8.64 -4.13 2.54
CA GLY A 156 8.84 -4.72 3.86
C GLY A 156 9.93 -3.96 4.59
N LYS A 157 9.54 -3.22 5.63
CA LYS A 157 10.47 -2.61 6.59
C LYS A 157 10.62 -3.57 7.76
N VAL A 158 11.83 -4.07 7.98
CA VAL A 158 12.21 -4.56 9.32
C VAL A 158 12.71 -3.34 10.07
N LEU A 159 12.12 -3.06 11.23
CA LEU A 159 12.55 -1.97 12.09
C LEU A 159 13.81 -2.43 12.83
N VAL A 160 14.98 -2.04 12.32
CA VAL A 160 16.24 -2.18 13.04
C VAL A 160 16.61 -0.79 13.54
N GLU A 161 16.80 -0.62 14.84
CA GLU A 161 17.15 0.67 15.48
C GLU A 161 16.20 1.83 15.14
N ASN A 162 14.88 1.58 15.07
CA ASN A 162 13.88 2.58 14.67
C ASN A 162 14.06 3.19 13.26
N ARG A 163 14.97 2.65 12.44
CA ARG A 163 15.08 2.98 11.01
C ARG A 163 14.44 1.86 10.20
N GLY A 164 13.57 2.23 9.26
CA GLY A 164 12.98 1.26 8.35
C GLY A 164 14.03 0.79 7.36
N VAL A 165 14.72 -0.31 7.66
CA VAL A 165 15.64 -0.96 6.72
C VAL A 165 14.80 -1.75 5.72
N TYR A 166 15.07 -1.55 4.44
CA TYR A 166 14.43 -2.34 3.39
C TYR A 166 14.85 -3.80 3.54
N CYS A 167 13.87 -4.71 3.51
CA CYS A 167 14.14 -6.16 3.47
C CYS A 167 15.06 -6.54 2.30
N LEU A 168 14.94 -5.83 1.18
CA LEU A 168 15.83 -5.93 0.03
C LEU A 168 15.89 -4.58 -0.66
N ASN A 169 17.07 -4.14 -1.07
CA ASN A 169 17.25 -2.97 -1.93
C ASN A 169 18.38 -3.27 -2.92
N ILE A 170 18.06 -3.27 -4.21
CA ILE A 170 18.98 -3.66 -5.28
C ILE A 170 18.93 -2.65 -6.43
N GLY A 171 20.07 -2.44 -7.09
CA GLY A 171 20.14 -1.66 -8.33
C GLY A 171 19.45 -2.39 -9.47
N GLY A 172 18.70 -1.67 -10.30
CA GLY A 172 17.89 -2.25 -11.36
C GLY A 172 18.66 -2.57 -12.63
N VAL A 173 19.76 -1.86 -12.91
CA VAL A 173 20.51 -1.96 -14.17
C VAL A 173 20.98 -3.38 -14.46
N GLN A 174 21.66 -4.02 -13.52
CA GLN A 174 22.19 -5.39 -13.71
C GLN A 174 21.08 -6.44 -13.74
N VAL A 175 20.00 -6.22 -13.00
CA VAL A 175 18.85 -7.14 -12.95
C VAL A 175 18.09 -7.09 -14.27
N ASP A 176 17.86 -5.88 -14.79
CA ASP A 176 17.17 -5.66 -16.05
C ASP A 176 17.99 -6.23 -17.22
N ASP A 177 19.33 -6.06 -17.22
CA ASP A 177 20.22 -6.67 -18.22
C ASP A 177 20.17 -8.21 -18.20
N ALA A 178 20.29 -8.81 -17.01
CA ALA A 178 20.27 -10.26 -16.86
C ALA A 178 18.93 -10.86 -17.35
N ILE A 179 17.81 -10.21 -17.02
CA ILE A 179 16.48 -10.66 -17.47
C ILE A 179 16.29 -10.42 -18.96
N THR A 180 16.78 -9.31 -19.50
CA THR A 180 16.74 -9.04 -20.93
C THR A 180 17.48 -10.14 -21.71
N ARG A 181 18.69 -10.52 -21.27
CA ARG A 181 19.45 -11.61 -21.88
C ARG A 181 18.73 -12.95 -21.78
N ALA A 182 18.21 -13.29 -20.60
CA ALA A 182 17.46 -14.53 -20.41
C ALA A 182 16.19 -14.58 -21.27
N PHE A 183 15.47 -13.45 -21.39
CA PHE A 183 14.28 -13.33 -22.22
C PHE A 183 14.60 -13.50 -23.70
N ILE A 184 15.66 -12.85 -24.21
CA ILE A 184 16.10 -13.00 -25.59
C ILE A 184 16.50 -14.45 -25.88
N ALA A 185 17.28 -15.08 -24.99
CA ALA A 185 17.69 -16.48 -25.15
C ALA A 185 16.48 -17.43 -25.18
N ALA A 186 15.47 -17.20 -24.34
CA ALA A 186 14.25 -18.00 -24.34
C ALA A 186 13.42 -17.84 -25.64
N LEU A 187 13.54 -16.70 -26.32
CA LEU A 187 12.86 -16.42 -27.58
C LEU A 187 13.61 -16.92 -28.82
N GLU A 188 14.89 -17.31 -28.72
CA GLU A 188 15.67 -17.75 -29.88
C GLU A 188 15.03 -18.91 -30.68
N PRO A 189 14.48 -19.97 -30.05
CA PRO A 189 13.85 -21.06 -30.79
C PRO A 189 12.60 -20.60 -31.57
N ALA A 190 11.84 -19.67 -30.98
CA ALA A 190 10.66 -19.10 -31.61
C ALA A 190 11.02 -18.15 -32.76
N LYS A 191 12.12 -17.38 -32.62
CA LYS A 191 12.65 -16.55 -33.70
C LYS A 191 13.07 -17.40 -34.89
N LEU A 192 13.82 -18.49 -34.66
CA LEU A 192 14.27 -19.39 -35.72
C LEU A 192 13.09 -19.97 -36.50
N THR A 193 12.07 -20.42 -35.76
CA THR A 193 10.84 -20.96 -36.35
C THR A 193 10.13 -19.90 -37.18
N ALA A 194 9.94 -18.69 -36.63
CA ALA A 194 9.28 -17.58 -37.31
C ALA A 194 10.02 -17.10 -38.58
N THR A 195 11.36 -17.06 -38.56
CA THR A 195 12.15 -16.75 -39.76
C THR A 195 11.99 -17.82 -40.84
N LEU A 196 11.96 -19.11 -40.46
CA LEU A 196 11.75 -20.20 -41.41
C LEU A 196 10.34 -20.20 -42.00
N THR A 197 9.31 -19.84 -41.22
CA THR A 197 7.94 -19.68 -41.75
C THR A 197 7.86 -18.51 -42.70
N ALA A 198 8.47 -17.36 -42.37
CA ALA A 198 8.49 -16.18 -43.21
C ALA A 198 9.21 -16.44 -44.55
N GLU A 199 10.33 -17.18 -44.55
CA GLU A 199 11.00 -17.60 -45.79
C GLU A 199 10.11 -18.53 -46.64
N ARG A 200 9.40 -19.47 -46.02
CA ARG A 200 8.48 -20.37 -46.74
C ARG A 200 7.30 -19.63 -47.34
N GLU A 201 6.73 -18.66 -46.63
CA GLU A 201 5.65 -17.80 -47.13
C GLU A 201 6.14 -16.87 -48.26
N ALA A 202 7.34 -16.32 -48.15
CA ALA A 202 7.94 -15.49 -49.20
C ALA A 202 8.28 -16.30 -50.47
N THR A 203 8.73 -17.55 -50.33
CA THR A 203 9.07 -18.42 -51.46
C THR A 203 7.82 -19.06 -52.09
N GLY A 204 6.77 -19.30 -51.30
CA GLY A 204 5.47 -19.82 -51.78
C GLY A 204 4.61 -18.79 -52.52
N SER A 205 4.94 -17.50 -52.46
CA SER A 205 4.24 -16.43 -53.19
C SER A 205 4.84 -16.13 -54.58
N LEU A 206 5.89 -16.87 -55.00
CA LEU A 206 6.57 -16.71 -56.29
C LEU A 206 6.31 -17.87 -57.28
N VAL A 207 5.31 -18.72 -57.03
CA VAL A 207 4.80 -19.75 -57.96
C VAL A 207 3.30 -19.54 -58.12
#